data_AF-A0A291HUI3-F1
#
_entry.id   AF-A0A291HUI3-F1
#
_cell.length_a   1.000
_cell.length_b   1.000
_cell.length_c   1.000
_cell.angle_alpha   90.00
_cell.angle_beta   90.00
_cell.angle_gamma   90.00
#
_symmetry.space_group_name_H-M   'P 1'
#
loop_
_entity.id
_entity.type
_entity.pdbx_description
1 polymer ?
#
loop_
_entity_poly.entity_id
_entity_poly.type
_entity_poly.pdbx_seq_one_letter_code
_entity_poly.pdbx_strand_id
1 'polypeptide(L)'
;MTPAEYQALTSPRLSHPARSLYQYYLRHHARGDQTQPLDYPDLGKALAVQGEGEYRYRVTPAELTALVDELLEAGLLSPLERPHPQHYHGAVFSLPLKRLQGLAPLPSRQFAMHPEWRPDAQFDGLARLCGLLDSHFDETELGEFIAYWLGRPEVFENQHQWMLKFVRKLKHQRSVRRAPPPAGTEGYQQVPVRAAPGPSRRAREMMEEAQRLGTDCQEDHHEKDT
;
A
#
# COMPACT_ATOMS: atom_id res chain seq x y z
N MET A 1 -7.96 -5.14 -14.76
CA MET A 1 -7.80 -3.95 -15.62
C MET A 1 -6.76 -3.08 -14.96
N THR A 2 -5.75 -2.61 -15.68
CA THR A 2 -4.73 -1.78 -15.07
C THR A 2 -5.29 -0.38 -14.78
N PRO A 3 -4.65 0.37 -13.87
CA PRO A 3 -5.07 1.72 -13.51
C PRO A 3 -4.93 2.71 -14.68
N ALA A 4 -3.88 2.56 -15.49
CA ALA A 4 -3.70 3.32 -16.71
C ALA A 4 -4.83 3.02 -17.72
N GLU A 5 -5.23 1.74 -17.87
CA GLU A 5 -6.39 1.38 -18.67
C GLU A 5 -7.67 2.03 -18.16
N TYR A 6 -7.90 2.01 -16.84
CA TYR A 6 -9.09 2.62 -16.25
C TYR A 6 -9.14 4.13 -16.47
N GLN A 7 -8.02 4.81 -16.29
CA GLN A 7 -7.92 6.25 -16.53
C GLN A 7 -8.23 6.59 -17.98
N ALA A 8 -7.68 5.84 -18.94
CA ALA A 8 -7.96 6.01 -20.35
C ALA A 8 -9.45 5.75 -20.67
N LEU A 9 -10.04 4.69 -20.10
CA LEU A 9 -11.46 4.34 -20.31
C LEU A 9 -12.45 5.31 -19.65
N THR A 10 -12.03 5.98 -18.56
CA THR A 10 -12.85 6.97 -17.84
C THR A 10 -12.71 8.37 -18.45
N SER A 11 -11.83 8.54 -19.44
CA SER A 11 -11.65 9.83 -20.11
C SER A 11 -12.96 10.28 -20.77
N PRO A 12 -13.31 11.58 -20.68
CA PRO A 12 -14.56 12.08 -21.25
C PRO A 12 -14.56 12.09 -22.79
N ARG A 13 -13.41 11.87 -23.43
CA ARG A 13 -13.24 11.85 -24.88
C ARG A 13 -13.63 10.53 -25.52
N LEU A 14 -13.65 9.45 -24.74
CA LEU A 14 -13.93 8.11 -25.25
C LEU A 14 -15.43 7.80 -25.21
N SER A 15 -16.02 7.41 -26.33
CA SER A 15 -17.44 7.08 -26.44
C SER A 15 -17.81 5.80 -25.68
N HIS A 16 -19.07 5.67 -25.27
CA HIS A 16 -19.56 4.47 -24.58
C HIS A 16 -19.43 3.18 -25.41
N PRO A 17 -19.70 3.19 -26.74
CA PRO A 17 -19.45 2.03 -27.58
C PRO A 17 -17.97 1.66 -27.66
N ALA A 18 -17.04 2.63 -27.74
CA ALA A 18 -15.60 2.35 -27.74
C ALA A 18 -15.13 1.72 -26.41
N ARG A 19 -15.62 2.23 -25.27
CA ARG A 19 -15.38 1.63 -23.95
C ARG A 19 -15.85 0.19 -23.90
N SER A 20 -17.07 -0.06 -24.39
CA SER A 20 -17.69 -1.38 -24.39
C SER A 20 -16.94 -2.35 -25.31
N LEU A 21 -16.59 -1.91 -26.52
CA LEU A 21 -15.78 -2.65 -27.49
C LEU A 21 -14.45 -3.10 -26.88
N TYR A 22 -13.73 -2.17 -26.24
CA TYR A 22 -12.47 -2.48 -25.60
C TYR A 22 -12.63 -3.47 -24.44
N GLN A 23 -13.55 -3.16 -23.51
CA GLN A 23 -13.67 -3.88 -22.24
C GLN A 23 -14.23 -5.30 -22.42
N TYR A 24 -15.24 -5.47 -23.26
CA TYR A 24 -15.94 -6.74 -23.42
C TYR A 24 -15.36 -7.60 -24.54
N TYR A 25 -14.83 -7.00 -25.60
CA TYR A 25 -14.34 -7.75 -26.75
C TYR A 25 -12.81 -7.77 -26.83
N LEU A 26 -12.18 -6.63 -27.15
CA LEU A 26 -10.75 -6.59 -27.49
C LEU A 26 -9.87 -7.10 -26.35
N ARG A 27 -10.13 -6.63 -25.12
CA ARG A 27 -9.35 -7.03 -23.95
C ARG A 27 -9.49 -8.51 -23.62
N HIS A 28 -10.69 -9.07 -23.79
CA HIS A 28 -11.02 -10.46 -23.44
C HIS A 28 -10.49 -11.46 -24.47
N HIS A 29 -10.57 -11.11 -25.76
CA HIS A 29 -10.10 -11.95 -26.85
C HIS A 29 -8.59 -11.80 -27.16
N ALA A 30 -7.93 -10.79 -26.58
CA ALA A 30 -6.49 -10.58 -26.75
C ALA A 30 -5.65 -11.72 -26.18
N ARG A 31 -4.74 -12.26 -27.01
CA ARG A 31 -3.72 -13.24 -26.61
C ARG A 31 -2.53 -12.50 -26.02
N GLY A 32 -2.39 -12.56 -24.69
CA GLY A 32 -1.39 -11.76 -23.98
C GLY A 32 -1.73 -10.27 -24.07
N ASP A 33 -0.88 -9.50 -24.72
CA ASP A 33 -1.03 -8.06 -24.94
C ASP A 33 -1.37 -7.68 -26.39
N GLN A 34 -1.75 -8.65 -27.23
CA GLN A 34 -2.12 -8.41 -28.63
C GLN A 34 -3.55 -8.83 -28.91
N THR A 35 -4.27 -8.05 -29.72
CA THR A 35 -5.59 -8.44 -30.22
C THR A 35 -5.47 -9.62 -31.17
N GLN A 36 -6.56 -10.36 -31.35
CA GLN A 36 -6.71 -11.14 -32.58
C GLN A 36 -6.95 -10.18 -33.76
N PRO A 37 -6.74 -10.62 -35.01
CA PRO A 37 -7.11 -9.84 -36.20
C PRO A 37 -8.55 -9.34 -36.06
N LEU A 38 -8.78 -8.03 -36.25
CA LEU A 38 -10.12 -7.47 -36.04
C LEU A 38 -11.12 -7.98 -37.07
N ASP A 39 -12.19 -8.64 -36.63
CA ASP A 39 -13.28 -9.09 -37.49
C ASP A 39 -14.50 -8.17 -37.35
N TYR A 40 -14.73 -7.30 -38.34
CA TYR A 40 -15.78 -6.28 -38.29
C TYR A 40 -17.20 -6.85 -38.16
N PRO A 41 -17.59 -7.88 -38.94
CA PRO A 41 -18.83 -8.62 -38.70
C PRO A 41 -19.03 -9.04 -37.25
N ASP A 42 -18.00 -9.60 -36.60
CA ASP A 42 -18.12 -10.08 -35.23
C ASP A 42 -18.07 -8.96 -34.20
N LEU A 43 -17.28 -7.90 -34.44
CA LEU A 43 -17.30 -6.68 -33.64
C LEU A 43 -18.69 -6.01 -33.67
N GLY A 44 -19.29 -5.91 -34.86
CA GLY A 44 -20.62 -5.35 -35.04
C GLY A 44 -21.69 -6.14 -34.29
N LYS A 45 -21.62 -7.47 -34.34
CA LYS A 45 -22.51 -8.36 -33.55
C LYS A 45 -22.27 -8.21 -32.05
N ALA A 46 -21.02 -8.11 -31.61
CA ALA A 46 -20.68 -7.98 -30.20
C ALA A 46 -21.20 -6.67 -29.57
N LEU A 47 -21.28 -5.61 -30.36
CA LEU A 47 -21.86 -4.32 -29.94
C LEU A 47 -23.37 -4.25 -30.15
N ALA A 48 -23.93 -5.06 -31.04
CA ALA A 48 -25.34 -5.02 -31.36
C ALA A 48 -26.22 -5.40 -30.16
N VAL A 49 -27.27 -4.59 -29.93
CA VAL A 49 -28.29 -4.89 -28.90
C VAL A 49 -29.58 -5.24 -29.60
N GLN A 50 -30.07 -6.45 -29.38
CA GLN A 50 -31.34 -6.92 -29.90
C GLN A 50 -32.46 -6.75 -28.84
N GLY A 51 -33.58 -6.15 -29.25
CA GLY A 51 -34.87 -6.20 -28.55
C GLY A 51 -35.80 -7.20 -29.23
N GLU A 52 -37.05 -7.33 -28.76
CA GLU A 52 -38.06 -8.23 -29.33
C GLU A 52 -38.19 -8.04 -30.86
N GLY A 53 -37.49 -8.89 -31.63
CA GLY A 53 -37.49 -8.88 -33.10
C GLY A 53 -36.61 -7.84 -33.81
N GLU A 54 -36.33 -6.68 -33.20
CA GLU A 54 -35.56 -5.58 -33.81
C GLU A 54 -34.25 -5.25 -33.09
N TYR A 55 -33.31 -4.65 -33.80
CA TYR A 55 -32.05 -4.22 -33.19
C TYR A 55 -32.20 -2.79 -32.68
N ARG A 56 -32.02 -2.62 -31.37
CA ARG A 56 -32.05 -1.31 -30.70
C ARG A 56 -30.76 -0.52 -30.91
N TYR A 57 -29.65 -1.21 -31.16
CA TYR A 57 -28.38 -0.61 -31.48
C TYR A 57 -27.61 -1.50 -32.46
N ARG A 58 -27.08 -0.91 -33.52
CA ARG A 58 -26.20 -1.55 -34.52
C ARG A 58 -25.10 -0.57 -34.87
N VAL A 59 -23.91 -1.11 -35.13
CA VAL A 59 -22.75 -0.32 -35.53
C VAL A 59 -22.40 -0.66 -36.97
N THR A 60 -22.23 0.35 -37.81
CA THR A 60 -21.77 0.20 -39.18
C THR A 60 -20.25 -0.01 -39.25
N PRO A 61 -19.69 -0.54 -40.35
CA PRO A 61 -18.24 -0.67 -40.51
C PRO A 61 -17.48 0.67 -40.41
N ALA A 62 -18.07 1.77 -40.87
CA ALA A 62 -17.48 3.10 -40.77
C ALA A 62 -17.43 3.58 -39.30
N GLU A 63 -18.51 3.38 -38.55
CA GLU A 63 -18.54 3.67 -37.11
C GLU A 63 -17.55 2.80 -36.35
N LEU A 64 -17.42 1.50 -36.67
CA LEU A 64 -16.41 0.63 -36.06
C LEU A 64 -14.99 1.17 -36.28
N THR A 65 -14.71 1.71 -37.47
CA THR A 65 -13.42 2.33 -37.77
C THR A 65 -13.18 3.54 -36.86
N ALA A 66 -14.18 4.43 -36.74
CA ALA A 66 -14.11 5.59 -35.84
C ALA A 66 -13.93 5.20 -34.36
N LEU A 67 -14.61 4.13 -33.90
CA LEU A 67 -14.43 3.62 -32.54
C LEU A 67 -13.00 3.10 -32.29
N VAL A 68 -12.37 2.50 -33.30
CA VAL A 68 -10.97 2.06 -33.21
C VAL A 68 -10.03 3.27 -33.20
N ASP A 69 -10.31 4.31 -33.99
CA ASP A 69 -9.56 5.57 -33.97
C ASP A 69 -9.60 6.22 -32.58
N GLU A 70 -10.77 6.29 -31.95
CA GLU A 70 -10.92 6.79 -30.58
C GLU A 70 -10.06 5.99 -29.58
N LEU A 71 -9.99 4.67 -29.73
CA LEU A 71 -9.18 3.81 -28.86
C LEU A 71 -7.67 3.98 -29.10
N LEU A 72 -7.27 4.28 -30.33
CA LEU A 72 -5.89 4.63 -30.67
C LEU A 72 -5.50 5.98 -30.04
N GLU A 73 -6.35 6.99 -30.17
CA GLU A 73 -6.15 8.31 -29.56
C GLU A 73 -6.07 8.25 -28.03
N ALA A 74 -6.87 7.38 -27.40
CA ALA A 74 -6.83 7.14 -25.97
C ALA A 74 -5.59 6.34 -25.51
N GLY A 75 -4.76 5.85 -26.44
CA GLY A 75 -3.58 5.02 -26.16
C GLY A 75 -3.92 3.62 -25.64
N LEU A 76 -5.18 3.20 -25.77
CA LEU A 76 -5.63 1.85 -25.38
C LEU A 76 -5.17 0.80 -26.39
N LEU A 77 -5.01 1.19 -27.66
CA LEU A 77 -4.50 0.38 -28.75
C LEU A 77 -3.23 1.01 -29.33
N SER A 78 -2.34 0.20 -29.88
CA SER A 78 -1.26 0.66 -30.75
C SER A 78 -1.04 -0.31 -31.90
N PRO A 79 -0.98 0.16 -33.16
CA PRO A 79 -0.92 -0.71 -34.33
C PRO A 79 0.39 -1.50 -34.34
N LEU A 80 0.30 -2.82 -34.54
CA LEU A 80 1.49 -3.68 -34.64
C LEU A 80 2.04 -3.72 -36.08
N GLU A 81 1.15 -3.58 -37.06
CA GLU A 81 1.44 -3.53 -38.48
C GLU A 81 0.86 -2.25 -39.08
N ARG A 82 1.28 -1.86 -40.29
CA ARG A 82 0.67 -0.72 -41.00
C ARG A 82 -0.76 -1.10 -41.39
N PRO A 83 -1.79 -0.53 -40.77
CA PRO A 83 -3.16 -0.88 -41.09
C PRO A 83 -3.54 -0.35 -42.47
N HIS A 84 -4.62 -0.89 -43.03
CA HIS A 84 -5.19 -0.36 -44.25
C HIS A 84 -5.66 1.09 -44.01
N PRO A 85 -5.47 2.04 -44.95
CA PRO A 85 -5.71 3.47 -44.71
C PRO A 85 -7.18 3.85 -44.50
N GLN A 86 -8.13 2.94 -44.77
CA GLN A 86 -9.56 3.21 -44.72
C GLN A 86 -10.31 2.36 -43.69
N HIS A 87 -9.70 1.27 -43.18
CA HIS A 87 -10.35 0.36 -42.23
C HIS A 87 -9.31 -0.49 -41.50
N TYR A 88 -9.72 -1.06 -40.38
CA TYR A 88 -8.87 -1.90 -39.53
C TYR A 88 -9.26 -3.39 -39.54
N HIS A 89 -10.13 -3.82 -40.45
CA HIS A 89 -10.45 -5.24 -40.59
C HIS A 89 -9.19 -6.07 -40.89
N GLY A 90 -9.00 -7.15 -40.13
CA GLY A 90 -7.81 -8.01 -40.18
C GLY A 90 -6.57 -7.44 -39.48
N ALA A 91 -6.58 -6.18 -39.05
CA ALA A 91 -5.42 -5.58 -38.40
C ALA A 91 -5.24 -6.11 -36.96
N VAL A 92 -3.98 -6.17 -36.52
CA VAL A 92 -3.59 -6.58 -35.17
C VAL A 92 -3.03 -5.39 -34.41
N PHE A 93 -3.49 -5.24 -33.17
CA PHE A 93 -3.09 -4.16 -32.28
C PHE A 93 -2.47 -4.72 -31.00
N SER A 94 -1.52 -3.98 -30.46
CA SER A 94 -1.05 -4.16 -29.09
C SER A 94 -1.90 -3.37 -28.10
N LEU A 95 -2.06 -3.90 -26.89
CA LEU A 95 -2.75 -3.28 -25.75
C LEU A 95 -1.68 -2.84 -24.74
N PRO A 96 -1.00 -1.69 -24.96
CA PRO A 96 0.16 -1.29 -24.16
C PRO A 96 -0.20 -1.13 -22.69
N LEU A 97 -1.38 -0.58 -22.40
CA LEU A 97 -1.83 -0.33 -21.04
C LEU A 97 -2.19 -1.63 -20.29
N LYS A 98 -2.51 -2.73 -20.98
CA LYS A 98 -2.73 -4.07 -20.36
C LYS A 98 -1.45 -4.62 -19.74
N ARG A 99 -0.27 -4.24 -20.27
CA ARG A 99 1.05 -4.66 -19.78
C ARG A 99 1.50 -3.91 -18.53
N LEU A 100 0.99 -2.69 -18.30
CA LEU A 100 1.40 -1.81 -17.19
C LEU A 100 0.82 -2.26 -15.82
N GLN A 101 1.11 -3.49 -15.41
CA GLN A 101 0.86 -3.98 -14.06
C GLN A 101 1.94 -3.39 -13.13
N GLY A 102 1.63 -2.32 -12.41
CA GLY A 102 2.59 -1.77 -11.44
C GLY A 102 2.30 -0.38 -10.87
N LEU A 103 1.42 0.42 -11.48
CA LEU A 103 1.12 1.79 -11.04
C LEU A 103 -0.34 1.91 -10.59
N ALA A 104 -0.71 1.31 -9.45
CA ALA A 104 -2.08 1.38 -8.90
C ALA A 104 -2.34 2.64 -8.06
N PRO A 105 -3.32 3.46 -8.51
CA PRO A 105 -4.24 4.15 -7.61
C PRO A 105 -5.64 3.51 -7.53
N LEU A 106 -5.93 2.42 -8.25
CA LEU A 106 -7.20 1.72 -8.08
C LEU A 106 -7.20 0.89 -6.78
N PRO A 107 -8.22 1.03 -5.91
CA PRO A 107 -8.33 0.18 -4.73
C PRO A 107 -8.49 -1.27 -5.19
N SER A 108 -7.49 -2.09 -4.87
CA SER A 108 -7.55 -3.54 -5.02
C SER A 108 -8.81 -4.10 -4.35
N ARG A 109 -9.41 -5.15 -4.95
CA ARG A 109 -10.60 -5.82 -4.42
C ARG A 109 -10.43 -6.13 -2.93
N GLN A 110 -11.39 -5.71 -2.13
CA GLN A 110 -11.40 -6.00 -0.70
C GLN A 110 -11.89 -7.42 -0.46
N PHE A 111 -11.35 -8.07 0.56
CA PHE A 111 -11.71 -9.42 0.97
C PHE A 111 -11.60 -9.59 2.49
N ALA A 112 -12.44 -10.46 3.05
CA ALA A 112 -12.27 -10.94 4.41
C ALA A 112 -11.07 -11.89 4.49
N MET A 113 -10.37 -11.91 5.62
CA MET A 113 -9.17 -12.74 5.78
C MET A 113 -9.44 -14.21 5.45
N HIS A 114 -8.46 -14.89 4.86
CA HIS A 114 -8.54 -16.32 4.52
C HIS A 114 -7.26 -17.08 4.93
N PRO A 115 -7.30 -18.41 5.14
CA PRO A 115 -6.18 -19.19 5.66
C PRO A 115 -4.92 -19.19 4.78
N GLU A 116 -5.12 -19.07 3.47
CA GLU A 116 -4.06 -19.07 2.46
C GLU A 116 -3.45 -17.67 2.23
N TRP A 117 -3.88 -16.66 2.99
CA TRP A 117 -3.40 -15.30 2.80
C TRP A 117 -1.89 -15.21 3.06
N ARG A 118 -1.18 -14.51 2.17
CA ARG A 118 0.25 -14.22 2.29
C ARG A 118 0.53 -12.77 1.89
N PRO A 119 1.51 -12.09 2.52
CA PRO A 119 2.02 -10.82 2.03
C PRO A 119 2.59 -10.95 0.61
N ASP A 120 2.52 -9.89 -0.18
CA ASP A 120 3.08 -9.89 -1.55
C ASP A 120 4.55 -9.45 -1.57
N ALA A 121 5.16 -9.45 -2.76
CA ALA A 121 6.57 -9.07 -2.94
C ALA A 121 6.89 -7.60 -2.55
N GLN A 122 5.89 -6.74 -2.40
CA GLN A 122 6.07 -5.34 -1.99
C GLN A 122 6.11 -5.18 -0.47
N PHE A 123 5.84 -6.25 0.29
CA PHE A 123 5.80 -6.22 1.75
C PHE A 123 7.08 -5.67 2.38
N ASP A 124 8.26 -6.10 1.93
CA ASP A 124 9.54 -5.65 2.48
C ASP A 124 9.74 -4.14 2.29
N GLY A 125 9.39 -3.62 1.11
CA GLY A 125 9.44 -2.18 0.83
C GLY A 125 8.46 -1.40 1.71
N LEU A 126 7.25 -1.92 1.87
CA LEU A 126 6.21 -1.33 2.73
C LEU A 126 6.62 -1.33 4.21
N ALA A 127 7.19 -2.43 4.71
CA ALA A 127 7.68 -2.57 6.07
C ALA A 127 8.75 -1.51 6.37
N ARG A 128 9.74 -1.34 5.47
CA ARG A 128 10.78 -0.31 5.58
C ARG A 128 10.19 1.10 5.59
N LEU A 129 9.22 1.38 4.72
CA LEU A 129 8.53 2.69 4.68
C LEU A 129 7.80 3.00 6.00
N CYS A 130 7.23 1.99 6.65
CA CYS A 130 6.60 2.12 7.97
C CYS A 130 7.59 2.13 9.16
N GLY A 131 8.90 2.12 8.89
CA GLY A 131 9.97 2.14 9.89
C GLY A 131 10.25 0.79 10.54
N LEU A 132 9.93 -0.32 9.86
CA LEU A 132 10.24 -1.67 10.28
C LEU A 132 11.50 -2.14 9.54
N LEU A 133 12.65 -2.12 10.22
CA LEU A 133 13.96 -2.40 9.60
C LEU A 133 14.14 -3.89 9.26
N ASP A 134 13.69 -4.76 10.16
CA ASP A 134 13.65 -6.20 9.94
C ASP A 134 12.25 -6.57 9.47
N SER A 135 12.09 -7.03 8.23
CA SER A 135 10.80 -7.45 7.67
C SER A 135 10.58 -8.96 7.78
N HIS A 136 11.54 -9.73 8.30
CA HIS A 136 11.41 -11.17 8.45
C HIS A 136 10.25 -11.52 9.39
N PHE A 137 9.40 -12.47 9.00
CA PHE A 137 8.31 -12.96 9.84
C PHE A 137 8.29 -14.48 9.82
N ASP A 138 7.94 -15.09 10.96
CA ASP A 138 7.80 -16.53 11.06
C ASP A 138 6.37 -16.98 10.71
N GLU A 139 6.19 -18.24 10.32
CA GLU A 139 4.86 -18.83 10.05
C GLU A 139 3.93 -18.74 11.26
N THR A 140 4.48 -18.75 12.48
CA THR A 140 3.73 -18.57 13.73
C THR A 140 3.12 -17.16 13.82
N GLU A 141 3.90 -16.12 13.53
CA GLU A 141 3.46 -14.72 13.59
C GLU A 141 2.39 -14.43 12.54
N LEU A 142 2.55 -15.03 11.35
CA LEU A 142 1.57 -14.99 10.28
C LEU A 142 0.30 -15.75 10.65
N GLY A 143 0.42 -16.99 11.14
CA GLY A 143 -0.71 -17.83 11.54
C GLY A 143 -1.56 -17.19 12.62
N GLU A 144 -0.94 -16.58 13.64
CA GLU A 144 -1.64 -15.78 14.65
C GLU A 144 -2.39 -14.58 14.05
N PHE A 145 -1.81 -13.89 13.06
CA PHE A 145 -2.46 -12.76 12.41
C PHE A 145 -3.68 -13.21 11.60
N ILE A 146 -3.53 -14.28 10.83
CA ILE A 146 -4.62 -14.88 10.06
C ILE A 146 -5.73 -15.36 11.01
N ALA A 147 -5.40 -16.09 12.07
CA ALA A 147 -6.38 -16.57 13.05
C ALA A 147 -7.17 -15.44 13.73
N TYR A 148 -6.49 -14.34 14.10
CA TYR A 148 -7.14 -13.18 14.69
C TYR A 148 -8.20 -12.55 13.77
N TRP A 149 -7.90 -12.44 12.46
CA TRP A 149 -8.81 -11.83 11.50
C TRP A 149 -9.82 -12.82 10.90
N LEU A 150 -9.54 -14.13 10.91
CA LEU A 150 -10.53 -15.17 10.59
C LEU A 150 -11.72 -15.16 11.57
N GLY A 151 -11.47 -14.79 12.83
CA GLY A 151 -12.54 -14.58 13.81
C GLY A 151 -13.39 -13.32 13.59
N ARG A 152 -13.08 -12.52 12.55
CA ARG A 152 -13.74 -11.24 12.23
C ARG A 152 -14.06 -11.14 10.72
N PRO A 153 -14.96 -11.99 10.21
CA PRO A 153 -15.30 -12.03 8.79
C PRO A 153 -15.99 -10.74 8.28
N GLU A 154 -16.44 -9.86 9.18
CA GLU A 154 -17.03 -8.56 8.86
C GLU A 154 -16.01 -7.53 8.35
N VAL A 155 -14.71 -7.80 8.51
CA VAL A 155 -13.64 -6.85 8.14
C VAL A 155 -13.14 -7.15 6.73
N PHE A 156 -13.47 -6.26 5.80
CA PHE A 156 -13.04 -6.33 4.41
C PHE A 156 -11.95 -5.30 4.16
N GLU A 157 -10.76 -5.79 3.84
CA GLU A 157 -9.62 -4.94 3.51
C GLU A 157 -9.01 -5.42 2.20
N ASN A 158 -8.31 -4.52 1.53
CA ASN A 158 -7.53 -4.89 0.36
C ASN A 158 -6.15 -5.46 0.76
N GLN A 159 -5.43 -6.05 -0.20
CA GLN A 159 -4.12 -6.67 0.06
C GLN A 159 -3.15 -5.69 0.76
N HIS A 160 -3.07 -4.45 0.28
CA HIS A 160 -2.19 -3.44 0.85
C HIS A 160 -2.56 -3.06 2.29
N GLN A 161 -3.85 -2.92 2.57
CA GLN A 161 -4.37 -2.66 3.92
C GLN A 161 -4.10 -3.83 4.87
N TRP A 162 -4.25 -5.07 4.40
CA TRP A 162 -3.86 -6.26 5.17
C TRP A 162 -2.37 -6.27 5.48
N MET A 163 -1.51 -5.98 4.49
CA MET A 163 -0.08 -5.84 4.71
C MET A 163 0.26 -4.73 5.71
N LEU A 164 -0.37 -3.55 5.63
CA LEU A 164 -0.18 -2.46 6.59
C LEU A 164 -0.56 -2.86 8.02
N LYS A 165 -1.69 -3.58 8.17
CA LYS A 165 -2.11 -4.11 9.47
C LYS A 165 -1.11 -5.14 10.00
N PHE A 166 -0.58 -6.00 9.14
CA PHE A 166 0.42 -6.99 9.50
C PHE A 166 1.74 -6.33 9.92
N VAL A 167 2.24 -5.36 9.15
CA VAL A 167 3.40 -4.52 9.51
C VAL A 167 3.22 -3.88 10.88
N ARG A 168 2.03 -3.34 11.17
CA ARG A 168 1.70 -2.74 12.48
C ARG A 168 1.74 -3.78 13.61
N LYS A 169 1.21 -5.00 13.38
CA LYS A 169 1.30 -6.10 14.35
C LYS A 169 2.76 -6.46 14.66
N LEU A 170 3.58 -6.67 13.63
CA LEU A 170 5.00 -7.01 13.79
C LEU A 170 5.76 -5.90 14.54
N LYS A 171 5.50 -4.64 14.20
CA LYS A 171 6.11 -3.49 14.89
C LYS A 171 5.77 -3.49 16.38
N HIS A 172 4.52 -3.77 16.73
CA HIS A 172 4.08 -3.90 18.12
C HIS A 172 4.75 -5.08 18.84
N GLN A 173 4.81 -6.25 18.20
CA GLN A 173 5.47 -7.43 18.78
C GLN A 173 6.96 -7.16 19.05
N ARG A 174 7.67 -6.52 18.11
CA ARG A 174 9.08 -6.16 18.29
C ARG A 174 9.29 -5.09 19.36
N SER A 175 8.40 -4.10 19.48
CA SER A 175 8.49 -3.11 20.56
C SER A 175 8.30 -3.74 21.94
N VAL A 176 7.36 -4.70 22.07
CA VAL A 176 7.14 -5.43 23.33
C VAL A 176 8.36 -6.27 23.69
N ARG A 177 8.95 -6.98 22.72
CA ARG A 177 10.18 -7.77 22.94
C ARG A 177 11.40 -6.93 23.31
N ARG A 178 11.47 -5.69 22.82
CA ARG A 178 12.56 -4.75 23.14
C ARG A 178 12.35 -4.02 24.47
N ALA A 179 11.14 -4.02 25.03
CA ALA A 179 10.91 -3.43 26.34
C ALA A 179 11.75 -4.19 27.39
N PRO A 180 12.52 -3.49 28.24
CA PRO A 180 13.14 -4.12 29.40
C PRO A 180 12.03 -4.82 30.20
N PRO A 181 12.26 -6.03 30.75
CA PRO A 181 11.28 -6.65 31.61
C PRO A 181 10.88 -5.65 32.71
N PRO A 182 9.59 -5.50 33.03
CA PRO A 182 9.22 -4.78 34.24
C PRO A 182 9.97 -5.44 35.38
N ALA A 183 10.78 -4.66 36.11
CA ALA A 183 11.47 -5.13 37.30
C ALA A 183 10.43 -5.86 38.17
N GLY A 184 10.64 -7.17 38.33
CA GLY A 184 9.63 -8.10 38.78
C GLY A 184 8.99 -7.65 40.09
N THR A 185 7.66 -7.61 40.09
CA THR A 185 6.84 -7.64 41.30
C THR A 185 6.75 -9.08 41.75
N GLU A 186 7.82 -9.62 42.35
CA GLU A 186 7.75 -10.83 43.17
C GLU A 186 8.98 -10.88 44.08
N GLY A 187 8.73 -10.68 45.39
CA GLY A 187 9.72 -10.77 46.45
C GLY A 187 10.16 -9.40 46.95
N TYR A 188 9.80 -9.06 48.19
CA TYR A 188 10.50 -8.06 48.99
C TYR A 188 11.94 -8.53 49.22
N GLN A 189 12.81 -8.41 48.22
CA GLN A 189 14.23 -8.42 48.45
C GLN A 189 14.63 -6.97 48.68
N GLN A 190 14.55 -6.57 49.95
CA GLN A 190 15.34 -5.45 50.42
C GLN A 190 16.79 -5.77 50.06
N VAL A 191 17.28 -5.18 48.98
CA VAL A 191 18.72 -5.01 48.81
C VAL A 191 19.12 -4.22 50.04
N PRO A 192 20.01 -4.74 50.92
CA PRO A 192 20.56 -3.87 51.94
C PRO A 192 21.33 -2.84 51.14
N VAL A 193 20.80 -1.61 51.11
CA VAL A 193 21.61 -0.44 50.84
C VAL A 193 22.67 -0.53 51.91
N ARG A 194 23.84 -1.07 51.55
CA ARG A 194 25.04 -0.93 52.36
C ARG A 194 25.38 0.54 52.21
N ALA A 195 24.67 1.34 53.00
CA ALA A 195 24.97 2.72 53.24
C ALA A 195 26.39 2.70 53.79
N ALA A 196 27.37 3.01 52.94
CA ALA A 196 28.61 3.55 53.44
C ALA A 196 28.21 4.87 54.15
N PRO A 197 28.38 4.98 55.48
CA PRO A 197 28.04 6.19 56.19
C PRO A 197 29.17 7.18 55.93
N GLY A 198 29.08 7.89 54.81
CA GLY A 198 30.10 8.86 54.44
C GLY A 198 29.59 9.75 53.33
N PRO A 199 29.55 11.08 53.52
CA PRO A 199 29.32 11.99 52.40
C PRO A 199 30.37 11.71 51.31
N SER A 200 29.94 11.69 50.05
CA SER A 200 30.83 11.49 48.91
C SER A 200 31.99 12.50 48.96
N ARG A 201 33.14 12.15 48.37
CA ARG A 201 34.35 13.01 48.37
C ARG A 201 34.02 14.45 47.94
N ARG A 202 33.19 14.59 46.90
CA ARG A 202 32.70 15.87 46.39
C ARG A 202 31.79 16.61 47.37
N ALA A 203 30.98 15.89 48.15
CA ALA A 203 30.15 16.48 49.19
C ALA A 203 30.97 17.00 50.39
N ARG A 204 32.11 16.37 50.70
CA ARG A 204 33.04 16.87 51.73
C ARG A 204 33.72 18.17 51.30
N GLU A 205 34.19 18.22 50.06
CA GLU A 205 34.82 19.43 49.48
C GLU A 205 33.85 20.62 49.50
N MET A 206 32.57 20.41 49.13
CA MET A 206 31.53 21.44 49.19
C MET A 206 31.23 21.93 50.62
N MET A 207 31.32 21.05 51.62
CA MET A 207 31.08 21.42 53.03
C MET A 207 32.24 22.24 53.60
N GLU A 208 33.48 21.92 53.22
CA GLU A 208 34.66 22.70 53.64
C GLU A 208 34.68 24.09 53.01
N GLU A 209 34.31 24.23 51.72
CA GLU A 209 34.17 25.54 51.08
C GLU A 209 33.06 26.38 51.74
N ALA A 210 31.91 25.77 52.06
CA ALA A 210 30.80 26.46 52.72
C ALA A 210 31.15 26.96 54.13
N GLN A 211 31.96 26.20 54.88
CA GLN A 211 32.42 26.62 56.21
C GLN A 211 33.39 27.80 56.15
N ARG A 212 34.29 27.84 55.16
CA ARG A 212 35.21 28.98 54.98
C ARG A 212 34.48 30.26 54.60
N LEU A 213 33.50 30.16 53.69
CA LEU A 213 32.66 31.29 53.31
C LEU A 213 31.78 31.79 54.47
N GLY A 214 31.33 30.88 55.33
CA GLY A 214 30.55 31.24 56.52
C GLY A 214 31.36 31.98 57.59
N THR A 215 32.64 31.61 57.79
CA THR A 215 33.53 32.33 58.71
C THR A 215 33.89 33.72 58.21
N ASP A 216 34.14 33.87 56.90
CA ASP A 216 34.46 35.17 56.32
C ASP A 216 33.25 36.14 56.40
N CYS A 217 32.02 35.65 56.21
CA CYS A 217 30.81 36.48 56.36
C CYS A 217 30.45 36.82 57.83
N GLN A 218 30.97 36.07 58.80
CA GLN A 218 30.68 36.28 60.22
C GLN A 218 31.69 37.24 60.89
N GLU A 219 32.91 37.33 60.37
CA GLU A 219 33.89 38.35 60.78
C GLU A 219 33.50 39.75 60.29
N ASP A 220 32.95 39.88 59.07
CA ASP A 220 32.50 41.17 58.52
C ASP A 220 31.30 41.80 59.27
N HIS A 221 30.53 41.00 60.02
CA HIS A 221 29.36 41.49 60.77
C HIS A 221 29.66 41.94 62.20
N HIS A 222 30.86 41.67 62.74
CA HIS A 222 31.23 42.02 64.11
C HIS A 222 32.02 43.32 64.25
N GLU A 223 32.42 43.96 63.14
CA GLU A 223 33.22 45.21 63.13
C GLU A 223 32.37 46.49 62.90
N LYS A 224 31.04 46.41 63.02
CA LYS A 224 30.15 47.57 62.79
C LYS A 224 29.27 48.00 63.97
N ASP A 225 29.46 47.39 65.14
CA ASP A 225 28.92 47.90 66.41
C ASP A 225 30.08 48.12 67.39
N THR A 226 30.78 49.25 67.24
CA THR A 226 31.52 49.91 68.32
C THR A 226 31.44 51.41 68.12
#